data_AF-A0A6I1HX14-F1
#
_entry.id   AF-A0A6I1HX14-F1
#
_cell.length_a   1.000
_cell.length_b   1.000
_cell.length_c   1.000
_cell.angle_alpha   90.00
_cell.angle_beta   90.00
_cell.angle_gamma   90.00
#
_symmetry.space_group_name_H-M   'P 1'
#
loop_
_entity.id
_entity.type
_entity.pdbx_description
1 polymer ?
#
loop_
_entity_poly.entity_id
_entity_poly.type
_entity_poly.pdbx_seq_one_letter_code
_entity_poly.pdbx_strand_id
1 'polypeptide(L)'
;MPPTPASPLDWQTFETAHDVEATWFRLASASLALLGASAFKDQAFSAFAFNAVSFPSISLSFDTDPGNRERGDYPPDWSNECMEVDVPEIGQLWEEGHAGIEDALAELIDAADDALLEAIEAGYLHSLRKTMVRLEASHAFGQIKTCPRFWTVVTQVDADTHDEERLLEQVRLAPVSGQA
;
A
#
# COMPACT_ATOMS: atom_id res chain seq x y z
N MET A 1 -27.41 18.92 -28.70
CA MET A 1 -27.15 17.74 -27.86
C MET A 1 -26.13 18.15 -26.82
N PRO A 2 -26.34 17.86 -25.53
CA PRO A 2 -25.24 17.95 -24.57
C PRO A 2 -24.15 16.96 -24.98
N PRO A 3 -22.86 17.27 -24.79
CA PRO A 3 -21.83 16.26 -24.95
C PRO A 3 -22.10 15.14 -23.95
N THR A 4 -22.08 13.89 -24.43
CA THR A 4 -22.00 12.71 -23.56
C THR A 4 -20.80 12.93 -22.64
N PRO A 5 -20.94 12.80 -21.31
CA PRO A 5 -19.78 12.86 -20.44
C PRO A 5 -18.77 11.81 -20.93
N ALA A 6 -17.50 12.19 -21.02
CA ALA A 6 -16.44 11.24 -21.30
C ALA A 6 -16.54 10.13 -20.25
N SER A 7 -16.51 8.86 -20.68
CA SER A 7 -16.46 7.74 -19.74
C SER A 7 -15.32 7.97 -18.74
N PRO A 8 -15.49 7.63 -17.46
CA PRO A 8 -14.43 7.79 -16.48
C PRO A 8 -13.20 6.97 -16.91
N LEU A 9 -12.01 7.43 -16.53
CA LEU A 9 -10.76 6.76 -16.86
C LEU A 9 -10.73 5.35 -16.26
N ASP A 10 -10.13 4.38 -16.98
CA ASP A 10 -9.79 3.10 -16.35
C ASP A 10 -8.60 3.28 -15.38
N TRP A 11 -8.43 2.31 -14.47
CA TRP A 11 -7.36 2.37 -13.46
C TRP A 11 -5.98 2.52 -14.08
N GLN A 12 -5.66 1.79 -15.16
CA GLN A 12 -4.32 1.83 -15.75
C GLN A 12 -3.99 3.23 -16.30
N THR A 13 -4.98 3.89 -16.91
CA THR A 13 -4.84 5.24 -17.42
C THR A 13 -4.68 6.24 -16.27
N PHE A 14 -5.47 6.10 -15.20
CA PHE A 14 -5.35 6.92 -13.99
C PHE A 14 -3.99 6.75 -13.32
N GLU A 15 -3.58 5.50 -13.05
CA GLU A 15 -2.30 5.13 -12.44
C GLU A 15 -1.12 5.78 -13.16
N THR A 16 -1.15 5.74 -14.49
CA THR A 16 -0.10 6.32 -15.35
C THR A 16 -0.13 7.84 -15.33
N ALA A 17 -1.32 8.46 -15.41
CA ALA A 17 -1.46 9.91 -15.45
C ALA A 17 -1.02 10.60 -14.15
N HIS A 18 -1.12 9.89 -13.01
CA HIS A 18 -0.80 10.40 -11.69
C HIS A 18 0.49 9.80 -11.09
N ASP A 19 1.25 9.02 -11.86
CA ASP A 19 2.49 8.34 -11.41
C ASP A 19 2.31 7.60 -10.07
N VAL A 20 1.19 6.90 -9.89
CA VAL A 20 0.72 6.41 -8.59
C VAL A 20 1.73 5.49 -7.92
N GLU A 21 2.16 4.43 -8.60
CA GLU A 21 3.15 3.49 -8.03
C GLU A 21 4.49 4.14 -7.70
N ALA A 22 4.96 5.07 -8.54
CA ALA A 22 6.21 5.77 -8.32
C ALA A 22 6.12 6.68 -7.09
N THR A 23 4.98 7.33 -6.92
CA THR A 23 4.68 8.16 -5.75
C THR A 23 4.61 7.31 -4.48
N TRP A 24 3.79 6.25 -4.45
CA TRP A 24 3.69 5.38 -3.28
C TRP A 24 5.02 4.73 -2.91
N PHE A 25 5.80 4.26 -3.90
CA PHE A 25 7.13 3.73 -3.64
C PHE A 25 8.04 4.75 -2.96
N ARG A 26 8.06 6.00 -3.45
CA ARG A 26 8.85 7.09 -2.88
C ARG A 26 8.41 7.42 -1.45
N LEU A 27 7.10 7.55 -1.21
CA LEU A 27 6.55 7.87 0.11
C LEU A 27 6.82 6.76 1.12
N ALA A 28 6.54 5.51 0.77
CA ALA A 28 6.81 4.37 1.63
C ALA A 28 8.32 4.21 1.93
N SER A 29 9.18 4.37 0.93
CA SER A 29 10.64 4.32 1.12
C SER A 29 11.14 5.41 2.08
N ALA A 30 10.63 6.63 1.94
CA ALA A 30 10.97 7.73 2.84
C ALA A 30 10.36 7.53 4.25
N SER A 31 9.18 6.92 4.35
CA SER A 31 8.55 6.57 5.63
C SER A 31 9.40 5.56 6.41
N LEU A 32 9.96 4.55 5.73
CA LEU A 32 10.89 3.60 6.36
C LEU A 32 12.16 4.29 6.87
N ALA A 33 12.67 5.30 6.15
CA ALA A 33 13.81 6.10 6.60
C ALA A 33 13.48 6.90 7.86
N LEU A 34 12.32 7.57 7.87
CA LEU A 34 11.83 8.35 9.02
C LEU A 34 11.58 7.44 10.23
N LEU A 35 10.96 6.29 10.03
CA LEU A 35 10.73 5.29 11.08
C LEU A 35 12.05 4.82 11.70
N GLY A 36 13.06 4.53 10.86
CA GLY A 36 14.41 4.15 11.30
C GLY A 36 15.17 5.24 12.06
N ALA A 37 14.75 6.51 11.94
CA ALA A 37 15.31 7.65 12.68
C ALA A 37 14.45 8.08 13.89
N SER A 38 13.25 7.53 14.03
CA SER A 38 12.26 7.90 15.05
C SER A 38 12.56 7.29 16.44
N ALA A 39 11.64 7.50 17.39
CA ALA A 39 11.66 6.83 18.69
C ALA A 39 11.58 5.30 18.59
N PHE A 40 11.10 4.76 17.47
CA PHE A 40 10.96 3.32 17.23
C PHE A 40 12.22 2.66 16.64
N LYS A 41 13.32 3.39 16.41
CA LYS A 41 14.53 2.87 15.73
C LYS A 41 15.10 1.56 16.32
N ASP A 42 14.93 1.32 17.61
CA ASP A 42 15.47 0.15 18.32
C ASP A 42 14.46 -1.03 18.36
N GLN A 43 13.21 -0.78 17.99
CA GLN A 43 12.12 -1.75 17.90
C GLN A 43 12.36 -2.71 16.73
N ALA A 44 12.23 -4.01 16.99
CA ALA A 44 12.29 -5.00 15.93
C ALA A 44 10.88 -5.24 15.37
N PHE A 45 10.69 -4.95 14.10
CA PHE A 45 9.42 -5.17 13.41
C PHE A 45 9.37 -6.58 12.80
N SER A 46 8.26 -7.27 13.00
CA SER A 46 7.99 -8.59 12.41
C SER A 46 7.26 -8.50 11.08
N ALA A 47 6.51 -7.42 10.83
CA ALA A 47 5.74 -7.28 9.61
C ALA A 47 5.46 -5.82 9.21
N PHE A 48 5.07 -5.63 7.95
CA PHE A 48 4.59 -4.39 7.36
C PHE A 48 3.40 -4.64 6.44
N ALA A 49 2.40 -3.76 6.49
CA ALA A 49 1.29 -3.77 5.57
C ALA A 49 1.00 -2.39 4.99
N PHE A 50 0.64 -2.38 3.70
CA PHE A 50 -0.23 -1.33 3.19
C PHE A 50 -1.66 -1.70 3.58
N ASN A 51 -2.27 -0.89 4.43
CA ASN A 51 -3.59 -1.15 4.96
C ASN A 51 -4.61 -0.21 4.31
N ALA A 52 -5.34 -0.72 3.32
CA ALA A 52 -6.39 -0.03 2.58
C ALA A 52 -7.76 -0.27 3.23
N VAL A 53 -7.91 0.07 4.52
CA VAL A 53 -9.14 -0.19 5.31
C VAL A 53 -10.36 0.50 4.71
N SER A 54 -10.18 1.70 4.17
CA SER A 54 -11.25 2.49 3.55
C SER A 54 -10.75 3.05 2.24
N PHE A 55 -10.87 2.27 1.16
CA PHE A 55 -10.56 2.75 -0.19
C PHE A 55 -11.23 4.13 -0.42
N PRO A 56 -10.48 5.17 -0.84
CA PRO A 56 -9.11 5.16 -1.39
C PRO A 56 -7.94 5.43 -0.41
N SER A 57 -8.17 5.44 0.90
CA SER A 57 -7.12 5.72 1.89
C SER A 57 -6.13 4.57 2.08
N ILE A 58 -4.89 4.91 2.46
CA ILE A 58 -3.81 3.98 2.78
C ILE A 58 -3.24 4.35 4.14
N SER A 59 -3.15 3.36 5.03
CA SER A 59 -2.37 3.43 6.26
C SER A 59 -1.15 2.53 6.21
N LEU A 60 -0.09 2.93 6.91
CA LEU A 60 1.11 2.12 7.06
C LEU A 60 1.06 1.36 8.39
N SER A 61 0.81 0.06 8.33
CA SER A 61 0.73 -0.77 9.53
C SER A 61 2.02 -1.57 9.74
N PHE A 62 2.45 -1.70 10.99
CA PHE A 62 3.62 -2.48 11.38
C PHE A 62 3.32 -3.36 12.58
N ASP A 63 3.88 -4.57 12.56
CA ASP A 63 3.80 -5.50 13.68
C ASP A 63 5.17 -5.65 14.36
N THR A 64 5.14 -5.98 15.64
CA THR A 64 6.30 -6.34 16.46
C THR A 64 6.25 -7.77 16.97
N ASP A 65 5.08 -8.41 16.92
CA ASP A 65 4.91 -9.79 17.34
C ASP A 65 5.19 -10.75 16.17
N PRO A 66 6.28 -11.54 16.20
CA PRO A 66 6.57 -12.52 15.16
C PRO A 66 5.57 -13.69 15.11
N GLY A 67 4.79 -13.90 16.16
CA GLY A 67 3.79 -14.96 16.24
C GLY A 67 2.45 -14.58 15.62
N ASN A 68 2.22 -13.33 15.23
CA ASN A 68 0.89 -12.86 14.82
C ASN A 68 0.39 -13.58 13.56
N ARG A 69 1.25 -13.67 12.53
CA ARG A 69 0.95 -14.43 11.31
C ARG A 69 0.59 -15.89 11.59
N GLU A 70 1.23 -16.51 12.57
CA GLU A 70 1.06 -17.95 12.87
C GLU A 70 -0.23 -18.25 13.64
N ARG A 71 -0.81 -17.25 14.32
CA ARG A 71 -2.10 -17.39 15.01
C ARG A 71 -3.29 -17.46 14.05
N GLY A 72 -3.17 -16.84 12.88
CA GLY A 72 -4.21 -16.89 11.85
C GLY A 72 -5.48 -16.12 12.22
N ASP A 73 -5.37 -15.16 13.13
CA ASP A 73 -6.45 -14.21 13.41
C ASP A 73 -6.50 -13.18 12.27
N TYR A 74 -7.66 -13.06 11.60
CA TYR A 74 -7.81 -12.20 10.42
C TYR A 74 -9.00 -11.23 10.56
N PRO A 75 -8.81 -9.93 10.24
CA PRO A 75 -7.53 -9.29 9.87
C PRO A 75 -6.51 -9.31 11.02
N PRO A 76 -5.19 -9.26 10.74
CA PRO A 76 -4.18 -9.26 11.80
C PRO A 76 -4.35 -8.06 12.74
N ASP A 77 -4.24 -8.29 14.04
CA ASP A 77 -4.18 -7.23 15.06
C ASP A 77 -2.77 -6.61 15.04
N TRP A 78 -2.60 -5.51 14.30
CA TRP A 78 -1.30 -4.89 14.11
C TRP A 78 -0.89 -4.12 15.36
N SER A 79 0.33 -4.34 15.87
CA SER A 79 0.84 -3.55 17.01
C SER A 79 0.80 -2.03 16.77
N ASN A 80 0.96 -1.61 15.51
CA ASN A 80 0.88 -0.22 15.08
C ASN A 80 0.05 -0.18 13.80
N GLU A 81 -1.23 0.17 13.91
CA GLU A 81 -2.17 0.18 12.79
C GLU A 81 -2.00 1.40 11.87
N CYS A 82 -1.57 2.54 12.42
CA CYS A 82 -1.44 3.81 11.71
C CYS A 82 -0.11 4.52 12.05
N MET A 83 0.99 4.11 11.43
CA MET A 83 2.32 4.67 11.74
C MET A 83 2.43 6.17 11.45
N GLU A 84 1.62 6.68 10.52
CA GLU A 84 1.44 8.10 10.22
C GLU A 84 0.95 8.93 11.42
N VAL A 85 0.24 8.33 12.37
CA VAL A 85 -0.21 8.99 13.61
C VAL A 85 0.89 8.94 14.67
N ASP A 86 1.60 7.81 14.75
CA ASP A 86 2.63 7.56 15.77
C ASP A 86 3.96 8.29 15.46
N VAL A 87 4.23 8.54 14.18
CA VAL A 87 5.39 9.32 13.69
C VAL A 87 4.85 10.49 12.83
N PRO A 88 4.64 11.68 13.42
CA PRO A 88 4.01 12.81 12.73
C PRO A 88 4.68 13.23 11.43
N GLU A 89 6.00 13.07 11.31
CA GLU A 89 6.74 13.35 10.08
C GLU A 89 6.34 12.40 8.93
N ILE A 90 5.95 11.17 9.24
CA ILE A 90 5.37 10.24 8.26
C ILE A 90 3.97 10.73 7.87
N GLY A 91 3.13 11.11 8.84
CA GLY A 91 1.82 11.68 8.55
C GLY A 91 1.89 12.88 7.60
N GLN A 92 2.73 13.86 7.91
CA GLN A 92 2.93 15.03 7.05
C GLN A 92 3.44 14.64 5.65
N LEU A 93 4.38 13.69 5.56
CA LEU A 93 4.92 13.21 4.28
C LEU A 93 3.81 12.64 3.38
N TRP A 94 2.88 11.87 3.94
CA TRP A 94 1.78 11.28 3.19
C TRP A 94 0.70 12.32 2.87
N GLU A 95 0.31 13.17 3.82
CA GLU A 95 -0.64 14.26 3.57
C GLU A 95 -0.19 15.13 2.39
N GLU A 96 1.06 15.57 2.36
CA GLU A 96 1.58 16.42 1.28
C GLU A 96 1.83 15.63 -0.02
N GLY A 97 2.32 14.41 0.12
CA GLY A 97 2.78 13.59 -1.00
C GLY A 97 1.68 12.83 -1.74
N HIS A 98 0.56 12.58 -1.09
CA HIS A 98 -0.55 11.76 -1.59
C HIS A 98 -1.82 12.58 -1.90
N ALA A 99 -2.00 13.78 -1.33
CA ALA A 99 -3.23 14.57 -1.48
C ALA A 99 -3.71 14.70 -2.94
N GLY A 100 -2.80 15.01 -3.87
CA GLY A 100 -3.18 15.16 -5.28
C GLY A 100 -3.66 13.87 -5.96
N ILE A 101 -3.19 12.70 -5.50
CA ILE A 101 -3.69 11.39 -5.96
C ILE A 101 -5.03 11.09 -5.30
N GLU A 102 -5.16 11.35 -4.00
CA GLU A 102 -6.38 11.09 -3.24
C GLU A 102 -7.56 11.92 -3.74
N ASP A 103 -7.35 13.23 -3.97
CA ASP A 103 -8.37 14.12 -4.55
C ASP A 103 -8.82 13.63 -5.94
N ALA A 104 -7.87 13.29 -6.81
CA ALA A 104 -8.17 12.83 -8.16
C ALA A 104 -8.85 11.44 -8.17
N LEU A 105 -8.49 10.57 -7.22
CA LEU A 105 -9.09 9.25 -7.07
C LEU A 105 -10.52 9.36 -6.52
N ALA A 106 -10.78 10.30 -5.59
CA ALA A 106 -12.13 10.60 -5.14
C ALA A 106 -13.04 11.05 -6.29
N GLU A 107 -12.55 11.95 -7.17
CA GLU A 107 -13.30 12.35 -8.37
C GLU A 107 -13.55 11.18 -9.33
N LEU A 108 -12.57 10.28 -9.49
CA LEU A 108 -12.71 9.10 -10.33
C LEU A 108 -13.77 8.13 -9.77
N ILE A 109 -13.76 7.90 -8.45
CA ILE A 109 -14.73 7.04 -7.75
C ILE A 109 -16.14 7.62 -7.87
N ASP A 110 -16.31 8.92 -7.64
CA ASP A 110 -17.61 9.60 -7.74
C ASP A 110 -18.22 9.51 -9.15
N ALA A 111 -17.38 9.41 -10.17
CA ALA A 111 -17.79 9.28 -11.56
C ALA A 111 -18.02 7.82 -12.02
N ALA A 112 -17.55 6.83 -11.26
CA ALA A 112 -17.61 5.42 -11.64
C ALA A 112 -18.99 4.81 -11.41
N ASP A 113 -19.39 3.89 -12.30
CA ASP A 113 -20.47 2.95 -11.99
C ASP A 113 -19.93 1.75 -11.18
N ASP A 114 -20.81 0.90 -10.65
CA ASP A 114 -20.43 -0.22 -9.78
C ASP A 114 -19.39 -1.15 -10.42
N ALA A 115 -19.51 -1.42 -11.73
CA ALA A 115 -18.61 -2.32 -12.44
C ALA A 115 -17.22 -1.69 -12.64
N LEU A 116 -17.18 -0.39 -12.94
CA LEU A 116 -15.93 0.34 -13.04
C LEU A 116 -15.27 0.52 -11.67
N LEU A 117 -16.05 0.75 -10.62
CA LEU A 117 -15.55 0.88 -9.25
C LEU A 117 -14.85 -0.41 -8.80
N GLU A 118 -15.45 -1.58 -9.04
CA GLU A 118 -14.82 -2.88 -8.76
C GLU A 118 -13.48 -3.05 -9.52
N ALA A 119 -13.44 -2.63 -10.79
CA ALA A 119 -12.21 -2.69 -11.59
C ALA A 119 -11.14 -1.71 -11.09
N ILE A 120 -11.54 -0.52 -10.62
CA ILE A 120 -10.65 0.48 -10.02
C ILE A 120 -10.05 -0.05 -8.73
N GLU A 121 -10.87 -0.59 -7.83
CA GLU A 121 -10.42 -1.15 -6.54
C GLU A 121 -9.45 -2.33 -6.76
N ALA A 122 -9.78 -3.25 -7.66
CA ALA A 122 -8.90 -4.36 -7.99
C ALA A 122 -7.55 -3.89 -8.56
N GLY A 123 -7.58 -2.88 -9.44
CA GLY A 123 -6.39 -2.25 -9.99
C GLY A 123 -5.53 -1.58 -8.92
N TYR A 124 -6.16 -0.80 -8.05
CA TYR A 124 -5.53 -0.11 -6.93
C TYR A 124 -4.78 -1.08 -6.00
N LEU A 125 -5.44 -2.15 -5.57
CA LEU A 125 -4.81 -3.17 -4.72
C LEU A 125 -3.66 -3.87 -5.46
N HIS A 126 -3.80 -4.13 -6.76
CA HIS A 126 -2.71 -4.69 -7.56
C HIS A 126 -1.49 -3.74 -7.61
N SER A 127 -1.71 -2.44 -7.72
CA SER A 127 -0.65 -1.42 -7.69
C SER A 127 0.04 -1.30 -6.34
N LEU A 128 -0.70 -1.46 -5.23
CA LEU A 128 -0.10 -1.59 -3.90
C LEU A 128 0.78 -2.83 -3.79
N ARG A 129 0.34 -3.97 -4.34
CA ARG A 129 1.14 -5.21 -4.38
C ARG A 129 2.42 -5.01 -5.22
N LYS A 130 2.34 -4.37 -6.39
CA LYS A 130 3.53 -4.00 -7.20
C LYS A 130 4.49 -3.10 -6.41
N THR A 131 3.94 -2.11 -5.71
CA THR A 131 4.73 -1.19 -4.85
C THR A 131 5.42 -1.95 -3.71
N MET A 132 4.72 -2.87 -3.04
CA MET A 132 5.26 -3.73 -1.99
C MET A 132 6.45 -4.56 -2.50
N VAL A 133 6.28 -5.27 -3.62
CA VAL A 133 7.35 -6.07 -4.24
C VAL A 133 8.55 -5.19 -4.62
N ARG A 134 8.30 -3.96 -5.08
CA ARG A 134 9.38 -3.01 -5.37
C ARG A 134 10.15 -2.57 -4.12
N LEU A 135 9.47 -2.39 -2.97
CA LEU A 135 10.13 -2.13 -1.68
C LEU A 135 11.00 -3.31 -1.24
N GLU A 136 10.50 -4.53 -1.39
CA GLU A 136 11.25 -5.77 -1.13
C GLU A 136 12.51 -5.84 -1.98
N ALA A 137 12.37 -5.68 -3.30
CA ALA A 137 13.46 -5.81 -4.27
C ALA A 137 14.53 -4.71 -4.16
N SER A 138 14.15 -3.53 -3.68
CA SER A 138 15.07 -2.41 -3.42
C SER A 138 15.74 -2.48 -2.05
N HIS A 139 15.44 -3.49 -1.24
CA HIS A 139 15.89 -3.63 0.15
C HIS A 139 15.51 -2.42 1.03
N ALA A 140 14.39 -1.75 0.75
CA ALA A 140 13.95 -0.56 1.47
C ALA A 140 13.76 -0.82 2.98
N PHE A 141 13.34 -2.04 3.36
CA PHE A 141 13.18 -2.46 4.76
C PHE A 141 14.50 -2.57 5.53
N GLY A 142 15.66 -2.53 4.86
CA GLY A 142 16.96 -2.45 5.54
C GLY A 142 17.20 -1.15 6.31
N GLN A 143 16.31 -0.17 6.17
CA GLN A 143 16.34 1.10 6.91
C GLN A 143 15.79 0.99 8.33
N ILE A 144 15.07 -0.10 8.64
CA ILE A 144 14.51 -0.38 9.96
C ILE A 144 15.05 -1.71 10.48
N LYS A 145 14.91 -1.95 11.79
CA LYS A 145 15.28 -3.23 12.39
C LYS A 145 14.14 -4.23 12.19
N THR A 146 14.42 -5.33 11.51
CA THR A 146 13.44 -6.37 11.21
C THR A 146 13.78 -7.69 11.87
N CYS A 147 12.75 -8.50 12.13
CA CYS A 147 12.91 -9.92 12.48
C CYS A 147 13.35 -10.73 11.23
N PRO A 148 14.04 -11.88 11.40
CA PRO A 148 14.52 -12.68 10.27
C PRO A 148 13.45 -13.15 9.27
N ARG A 149 12.20 -13.32 9.74
CA ARG A 149 11.04 -13.69 8.91
C ARG A 149 10.10 -12.49 8.80
N PHE A 150 10.57 -11.41 8.20
CA PHE A 150 9.78 -10.21 8.00
C PHE A 150 8.63 -10.50 7.03
N TRP A 151 7.39 -10.21 7.45
CA TRP A 151 6.20 -10.47 6.67
C TRP A 151 5.66 -9.20 6.03
N THR A 152 5.35 -9.26 4.75
CA THR A 152 4.78 -8.15 3.97
C THR A 152 3.46 -8.59 3.35
N VAL A 153 2.46 -7.72 3.44
CA VAL A 153 1.10 -8.00 2.95
C VAL A 153 0.41 -6.69 2.54
N VAL A 154 -0.58 -6.78 1.65
CA VAL A 154 -1.53 -5.70 1.39
C VAL A 154 -2.85 -6.12 1.99
N THR A 155 -3.45 -5.30 2.85
CA THR A 155 -4.70 -5.64 3.55
C THR A 155 -5.79 -4.63 3.24
N GLN A 156 -7.04 -5.08 3.29
CA GLN A 156 -8.24 -4.25 3.28
C GLN A 156 -9.26 -4.83 4.26
N VAL A 157 -10.33 -4.09 4.55
CA VAL A 157 -11.44 -4.61 5.37
C VAL A 157 -12.00 -5.88 4.72
N ASP A 158 -12.23 -6.91 5.55
CA ASP A 158 -12.76 -8.21 5.14
C ASP A 158 -11.89 -9.01 4.14
N ALA A 159 -10.63 -8.62 3.90
CA ALA A 159 -9.73 -9.40 3.07
C ALA A 159 -9.46 -10.78 3.66
N ASP A 160 -9.64 -11.82 2.86
CA ASP A 160 -9.02 -13.12 3.12
C ASP A 160 -7.51 -12.96 2.95
N THR A 161 -6.80 -12.96 4.08
CA THR A 161 -5.35 -12.76 4.10
C THR A 161 -4.61 -13.87 3.36
N HIS A 162 -5.14 -15.09 3.26
CA HIS A 162 -4.54 -16.13 2.43
C HIS A 162 -4.63 -15.79 0.95
N ASP A 163 -5.77 -15.23 0.53
CA ASP A 163 -5.95 -14.80 -0.85
C ASP A 163 -5.08 -13.59 -1.18
N GLU A 164 -4.92 -12.66 -0.24
CA GLU A 164 -3.96 -11.54 -0.36
C GLU A 164 -2.51 -12.01 -0.45
N GLU A 165 -2.09 -12.96 0.39
CA GLU A 165 -0.74 -13.55 0.29
C GLU A 165 -0.55 -14.23 -1.07
N ARG A 166 -1.56 -14.95 -1.56
CA ARG A 166 -1.53 -15.59 -2.88
C ARG A 166 -1.41 -14.56 -4.00
N LEU A 167 -2.18 -13.47 -3.95
CA LEU A 167 -2.17 -12.41 -4.96
C LEU A 167 -0.85 -11.64 -4.94
N LEU A 168 -0.28 -11.37 -3.76
CA LEU A 168 1.03 -10.75 -3.63
C LEU A 168 2.14 -11.66 -4.17
N GLU A 169 2.09 -12.96 -3.88
CA GLU A 169 3.04 -13.94 -4.40
C GLU A 169 3.00 -14.01 -5.94
N GLN A 170 1.83 -13.89 -6.55
CA GLN A 170 1.72 -13.81 -8.02
C GLN A 170 2.48 -12.62 -8.60
N VAL A 171 2.48 -11.47 -7.91
CA VAL A 171 3.25 -10.29 -8.34
C VAL A 171 4.75 -10.52 -8.15
N ARG A 172 5.17 -11.17 -7.05
CA ARG A 172 6.59 -11.53 -6.83
C ARG A 172 7.15 -12.43 -7.91
N LEU A 173 6.33 -13.38 -8.39
CA LEU A 173 6.72 -14.35 -9.42
C LEU A 173 6.57 -13.80 -10.85
N ALA A 174 5.90 -12.66 -11.03
CA ALA A 174 5.72 -12.07 -12.34
C ALA A 174 7.07 -11.57 -12.89
N PRO A 175 7.37 -11.80 -14.19
CA PRO A 175 8.58 -11.29 -14.80
C PRO A 175 8.56 -9.76 -14.79
N VAL A 176 9.64 -9.16 -14.30
CA VAL A 176 9.86 -7.72 -14.35
C VAL A 176 9.89 -7.30 -15.82
N SER A 177 8.85 -6.62 -16.29
CA SER A 177 8.83 -6.06 -17.64
C SER A 177 9.88 -4.95 -17.71
N GLY A 178 11.07 -5.26 -18.24
CA GLY A 178 12.16 -4.27 -18.34
C GLY A 178 13.60 -4.79 -18.40
N GLN A 179 13.84 -6.10 -18.57
CA GLN A 179 15.17 -6.60 -18.94
C GLN A 179 15.12 -7.33 -20.30
N ALA A 180 15.37 -6.56 -21.36
CA ALA A 180 15.87 -7.03 -22.65
C ALA A 180 16.99 -6.08 -23.09
#